data_AF-A0A0V8QB01-F1
#
_entry.id   AF-A0A0V8QB01-F1
#
_cell.length_a   1.000
_cell.length_b   1.000
_cell.length_c   1.000
_cell.angle_alpha   90.00
_cell.angle_beta   90.00
_cell.angle_gamma   90.00
#
_symmetry.space_group_name_H-M   'P 1'
#
loop_
_entity.id
_entity.type
_entity.pdbx_description
1 polymer ?
#
loop_
_entity_poly.entity_id
_entity_poly.type
_entity_poly.pdbx_seq_one_letter_code
_entity_poly.pdbx_strand_id
1 'polypeptide(L)' 'MARGRKSLSLGEQLEKITAEIENMENSLKEMKKAKKDLEEQIKQTRLSELDKLITEKGLSFEEVKELLNK' A
#
# COMPACT_ATOMS: atom_id res chain seq x y z
N MET A 1 -7.94 -50.40 0.57
CA MET A 1 -6.62 -50.17 1.19
C MET A 1 -6.68 -48.90 2.01
N ALA A 2 -6.43 -49.02 3.32
CA ALA A 2 -6.49 -47.90 4.25
C ALA A 2 -5.59 -46.77 3.74
N ARG A 3 -6.18 -45.60 3.51
CA ARG A 3 -5.46 -44.36 3.22
C ARG A 3 -4.65 -44.01 4.46
N GLY A 4 -3.44 -44.56 4.57
CA GLY A 4 -2.48 -44.16 5.59
C GLY A 4 -2.14 -42.70 5.36
N ARG A 5 -2.73 -41.80 6.14
CA ARG A 5 -2.27 -40.42 6.28
C ARG A 5 -0.81 -40.51 6.74
N LYS A 6 0.15 -40.39 5.82
CA LYS A 6 1.53 -40.07 6.19
C LYS A 6 1.47 -38.67 6.80
N SER A 7 1.60 -38.58 8.12
CA SER A 7 1.92 -37.31 8.77
C SER A 7 3.27 -36.86 8.22
N LEU A 8 3.35 -35.65 7.69
CA LEU A 8 4.61 -35.04 7.27
C LEU A 8 5.63 -35.18 8.40
N SER A 9 6.86 -35.57 8.07
CA SER A 9 7.95 -35.58 9.04
C SER A 9 8.21 -34.16 9.56
N LEU A 10 8.83 -34.03 10.73
CA LEU A 10 9.15 -32.71 11.29
C LEU A 10 9.98 -31.85 10.32
N GLY A 11 10.85 -32.48 9.51
CA GLY A 11 11.60 -31.80 8.45
C GLY A 11 10.71 -31.25 7.34
N GLU A 12 9.80 -32.06 6.81
CA GLU A 12 8.86 -31.61 5.76
C GLU A 12 7.87 -30.56 6.28
N GLN A 13 7.48 -30.63 7.56
CA GLN A 13 6.66 -29.59 8.19
C GLN A 13 7.44 -28.27 8.32
N LEU A 14 8.72 -28.35 8.68
CA LEU A 14 9.59 -27.18 8.79
C LEU A 14 9.81 -26.52 7.43
N GLU A 15 10.10 -27.30 6.39
CA GLU A 15 10.24 -26.78 5.02
C GLU A 15 8.96 -26.12 4.53
N LYS A 16 7.81 -26.75 4.79
CA LYS A 16 6.50 -26.19 4.43
C LYS A 16 6.22 -24.86 5.14
N ILE A 17 6.45 -24.79 6.44
CA ILE A 17 6.27 -23.56 7.22
C ILE A 17 7.24 -22.48 6.75
N THR A 18 8.49 -22.85 6.46
CA THR A 18 9.50 -21.90 5.96
C THR A 18 9.10 -21.30 4.62
N ALA A 19 8.63 -22.13 3.68
CA ALA A 19 8.12 -21.66 2.40
C ALA A 19 6.86 -20.77 2.55
N GLU A 20 5.96 -21.12 3.47
CA GLU A 20 4.80 -20.28 3.80
C GLU A 20 5.22 -18.91 4.37
N ILE A 21 6.22 -18.89 5.26
CA ILE A 21 6.79 -17.64 5.79
C ILE A 21 7.36 -16.77 4.67
N GLU A 22 8.21 -17.33 3.81
CA GLU A 22 8.82 -16.57 2.70
C GLU A 22 7.76 -16.00 1.74
N ASN A 23 6.73 -16.79 1.42
CA ASN A 23 5.63 -16.33 0.57
C ASN A 23 4.82 -15.21 1.23
N MET A 24 4.53 -15.31 2.53
CA MET A 24 3.86 -14.26 3.28
C MET A 24 4.70 -12.99 3.37
N GLU A 25 6.02 -13.10 3.56
CA GLU A 25 6.93 -11.96 3.58
C GLU A 25 6.98 -11.24 2.23
N ASN A 26 7.00 -11.99 1.13
CA ASN A 26 6.94 -11.41 -0.21
C ASN A 26 5.60 -10.70 -0.44
N SER A 27 4.49 -11.34 -0.07
CA SER A 27 3.15 -10.73 -0.13
C SER A 27 3.08 -9.45 0.71
N LEU A 28 3.69 -9.44 1.90
CA LEU A 28 3.76 -8.27 2.77
C LEU A 28 4.54 -7.12 2.12
N LYS A 29 5.66 -7.41 1.45
CA LYS A 29 6.45 -6.41 0.72
C LYS A 29 5.63 -5.80 -0.42
N GLU A 30 4.93 -6.62 -1.19
CA GLU A 30 4.07 -6.16 -2.28
C GLU A 30 2.92 -5.29 -1.75
N MET A 31 2.23 -5.72 -0.69
CA MET A 31 1.18 -4.93 -0.05
C MET A 31 1.68 -3.59 0.51
N LYS A 32 2.89 -3.57 1.10
CA LYS A 32 3.51 -2.31 1.56
C LYS A 32 3.83 -1.37 0.41
N LYS A 33 4.30 -1.89 -0.73
CA LYS A 33 4.53 -1.09 -1.94
C LYS A 33 3.21 -0.53 -2.48
N ALA A 34 2.20 -1.37 -2.65
CA ALA A 34 0.88 -0.94 -3.11
C ALA A 34 0.26 0.12 -2.18
N LYS A 35 0.43 -0.03 -0.86
CA LYS A 35 0.02 1.00 0.11
C LYS A 35 0.70 2.34 -0.15
N LYS A 36 2.02 2.35 -0.35
CA LYS A 36 2.79 3.58 -0.61
C LYS A 36 2.34 4.25 -1.90
N ASP A 37 2.14 3.46 -2.95
CA ASP A 37 1.69 3.94 -4.26
C ASP A 37 0.28 4.57 -4.15
N LEU A 38 -0.63 3.94 -3.39
CA LEU A 38 -1.96 4.50 -3.13
C LEU A 38 -1.92 5.77 -2.28
N GLU A 39 -1.07 5.83 -1.25
CA GLU A 39 -0.88 7.05 -0.45
C GLU A 39 -0.35 8.22 -1.29
N GLU A 40 0.58 7.94 -2.22
CA GLU A 40 1.09 8.94 -3.17
C GLU A 40 0.01 9.41 -4.14
N GLN A 41 -0.79 8.49 -4.69
CA GLN A 41 -1.93 8.83 -5.55
C GLN A 41 -2.95 9.71 -4.81
N ILE A 42 -3.33 9.35 -3.58
CA ILE A 42 -4.27 10.14 -2.77
C ILE A 42 -3.72 11.56 -2.54
N LYS A 43 -2.42 11.70 -2.24
CA LYS A 43 -1.79 13.02 -2.09
C LYS A 43 -1.86 13.82 -3.38
N GLN A 44 -1.55 13.21 -4.52
CA GLN A 44 -1.62 13.89 -5.82
C GLN A 44 -3.06 14.29 -6.19
N THR A 45 -4.04 13.43 -5.93
CA THR A 45 -5.46 13.73 -6.17
C THR A 45 -5.89 14.93 -5.32
N ARG A 46 -5.56 14.93 -4.02
CA ARG A 46 -5.89 16.06 -3.13
C ARG A 46 -5.23 17.37 -3.57
N LEU A 47 -3.97 17.33 -4.01
CA LEU A 47 -3.29 18.51 -4.55
C LEU A 47 -3.98 19.01 -5.83
N SER A 48 -4.33 18.09 -6.74
CA SER A 48 -5.03 18.44 -7.97
C SER A 48 -6.43 19.01 -7.72
N GLU A 49 -7.16 18.46 -6.75
CA GLU A 49 -8.45 19.01 -6.31
C GLU A 49 -8.30 20.40 -5.70
N LEU A 50 -7.23 20.61 -4.92
CA LEU A 50 -6.92 21.90 -4.35
C LEU A 50 -6.59 22.92 -5.44
N ASP A 51 -5.76 22.57 -6.42
CA ASP A 51 -5.45 23.43 -7.57
C ASP A 51 -6.70 23.80 -8.39
N LYS A 52 -7.61 22.82 -8.59
CA LYS A 52 -8.91 23.07 -9.22
C LYS A 52 -9.76 24.05 -8.41
N LEU A 53 -9.85 23.87 -7.10
CA LEU A 53 -10.60 24.79 -6.23
C LEU A 53 -10.02 26.21 -6.25
N ILE A 54 -8.69 26.34 -6.30
CA ILE A 54 -8.00 27.63 -6.42
C ILE A 54 -8.37 28.30 -7.75
N THR A 55 -8.26 27.57 -8.86
CA THR A 55 -8.57 28.09 -10.20
C THR A 55 -10.06 28.37 -10.40
N GLU A 56 -10.97 27.54 -9.88
CA GLU A 56 -12.43 27.76 -9.91
C GLU A 56 -12.82 29.04 -9.17
N LYS A 57 -12.13 29.36 -8.08
CA LYS A 57 -12.32 30.62 -7.36
C LYS A 57 -11.66 31.82 -8.03
N GLY A 58 -10.99 31.61 -9.17
CA GLY A 58 -10.27 32.65 -9.90
C GLY A 58 -9.04 33.18 -9.14
N LEU A 59 -8.59 32.46 -8.12
CA LEU A 59 -7.43 32.83 -7.32
C LEU A 59 -6.18 32.19 -7.92
N SER A 60 -5.07 32.90 -7.82
CA SER A 60 -3.74 32.34 -8.05
C SER A 60 -3.22 31.66 -6.79
N PHE A 61 -2.28 30.73 -6.97
CA PHE A 61 -1.60 30.06 -5.85
C PHE A 61 -0.98 31.06 -4.86
N GLU A 62 -0.39 32.16 -5.36
CA GLU A 62 0.22 33.18 -4.50
C GLU A 62 -0.84 33.95 -3.68
N GLU A 63 -2.00 34.28 -4.25
CA GLU A 63 -3.09 34.92 -3.49
C GLU A 63 -3.64 34.00 -2.38
N VAL A 64 -3.75 32.70 -2.65
CA VAL A 64 -4.18 31.72 -1.65
C VAL A 64 -3.13 31.57 -0.54
N LYS A 65 -1.85 31.60 -0.91
CA LYS A 65 -0.73 31.54 0.03
C LYS A 65 -0.64 32.80 0.90
N GLU A 66 -0.93 33.97 0.35
CA GLU A 66 -1.05 35.21 1.12
C GLU A 66 -2.25 35.17 2.07
N LEU A 67 -3.39 34.60 1.65
CA LEU A 67 -4.58 34.44 2.50
C LEU A 67 -4.38 33.46 3.67
N LEU A 68 -3.61 32.39 3.47
CA LEU A 68 -3.36 31.36 4.50
C LEU A 68 -2.24 31.72 5.48
N ASN A 69 -1.33 32.62 5.10
CA ASN A 69 -0.21 33.06 5.96
C ASN A 69 -0.51 34.38 6.72
N LYS A 70 -1.78 34.82 6.71
CA LYS A 70 -2.24 36.04 7.37
C LYS A 70 -2.96 35.71 8.68
#